data_AF-A0A7Y5KB08-F1
#
_entry.id   AF-A0A7Y5KB08-F1
#
_cell.length_a   1.000
_cell.length_b   1.000
_cell.length_c   1.000
_cell.angle_alpha   90.00
_cell.angle_beta   90.00
_cell.angle_gamma   90.00
#
_symmetry.space_group_name_H-M   'P 1'
#
loop_
_entity.id
_entity.type
_entity.pdbx_description
1 polymer ?
#
loop_
_entity_poly.entity_id
_entity_poly.type
_entity_poly.pdbx_seq_one_letter_code
_entity_poly.pdbx_strand_id
1 'polypeptide(L)'
;MIHQQEKIFSTGNPQTRNEILARLQQLHGEANEFLGTLSDAEFFTPQGEKWSPAEQVRHLTKSVRPVAKALRLPRLALALLFGVHRVASHSFTEIEAFYQGRLKTGVTAGKFAPSSQPAPDDPRARRGEIMQRWQETHRALQYAIATWPEAALDRYRLPHPVLGKLSLREMLFFTLYHNAHHVRQVYERRKRS
;
A
#
# COMPACT_ATOMS: atom_id res chain seq x y z
N MET A 1 -17.30 -30.63 -1.16
CA MET A 1 -17.41 -29.30 -0.53
C MET A 1 -16.08 -28.59 -0.72
N ILE A 2 -16.04 -27.62 -1.64
CA ILE A 2 -14.82 -26.88 -1.96
C ILE A 2 -14.52 -25.97 -0.77
N HIS A 3 -13.46 -26.29 -0.03
CA HIS A 3 -12.89 -25.37 0.96
C HIS A 3 -12.55 -24.07 0.22
N GLN A 4 -13.32 -23.00 0.47
CA GLN A 4 -12.84 -21.65 0.20
C GLN A 4 -11.66 -21.44 1.16
N GLN A 5 -10.44 -21.71 0.69
CA GLN A 5 -9.27 -21.14 1.33
C GLN A 5 -9.46 -19.63 1.27
N GLU A 6 -9.76 -19.03 2.42
CA GLU A 6 -9.73 -17.58 2.57
C GLU A 6 -8.37 -17.11 2.06
N LYS A 7 -8.39 -16.38 0.94
CA LYS A 7 -7.17 -15.78 0.38
C LYS A 7 -6.70 -14.75 1.40
N ILE A 8 -5.70 -15.11 2.19
CA ILE A 8 -5.03 -14.20 3.12
C ILE A 8 -4.64 -12.91 2.39
N PHE A 9 -4.85 -11.75 3.03
CA PHE A 9 -4.66 -10.43 2.44
C PHE A 9 -5.60 -10.12 1.27
N SER A 10 -6.84 -10.61 1.29
CA SER A 10 -7.84 -10.33 0.24
C SER A 10 -8.16 -8.83 0.16
N THR A 11 -8.22 -8.30 -1.05
CA THR A 11 -8.57 -6.89 -1.29
C THR A 11 -10.07 -6.67 -1.49
N GLY A 12 -10.83 -7.73 -1.77
CA GLY A 12 -12.22 -7.62 -2.23
C GLY A 12 -12.33 -6.77 -3.51
N ASN A 13 -13.47 -6.09 -3.67
CA ASN A 13 -13.73 -5.14 -4.75
C ASN A 13 -14.45 -3.90 -4.19
N PRO A 14 -13.77 -3.08 -3.36
CA PRO A 14 -14.41 -1.95 -2.71
C PRO A 14 -14.84 -0.88 -3.72
N GLN A 15 -16.00 -0.28 -3.50
CA GLN A 15 -16.54 0.78 -4.35
C GLN A 15 -16.61 2.10 -3.60
N THR A 16 -16.99 2.07 -2.33
CA THR A 16 -17.23 3.28 -1.50
C THR A 16 -16.03 3.62 -0.62
N ARG A 17 -15.95 4.87 -0.14
CA ARG A 17 -14.94 5.28 0.85
C ARG A 17 -14.91 4.37 2.08
N ASN A 18 -16.08 4.00 2.59
CA ASN A 18 -16.19 3.17 3.79
C ASN A 18 -15.71 1.74 3.52
N GLU A 19 -16.01 1.16 2.34
CA GLU A 19 -15.46 -0.13 1.95
C GLU A 19 -13.93 -0.08 1.75
N ILE A 20 -13.40 0.98 1.14
CA ILE A 20 -11.95 1.19 1.02
C ILE A 20 -11.30 1.24 2.41
N LEU A 21 -11.87 2.00 3.35
CA LEU A 21 -11.39 2.09 4.72
C LEU A 21 -11.42 0.72 5.42
N ALA A 22 -12.52 0.00 5.33
CA ALA A 22 -12.68 -1.32 5.94
C ALA A 22 -11.65 -2.31 5.38
N ARG A 23 -11.44 -2.32 4.05
CA ARG A 23 -10.44 -3.19 3.41
C ARG A 23 -9.00 -2.81 3.76
N LEU A 24 -8.68 -1.52 3.85
CA LEU A 24 -7.36 -1.07 4.30
C LEU A 24 -7.10 -1.43 5.77
N GLN A 25 -8.11 -1.33 6.63
CA GLN A 25 -8.02 -1.71 8.04
C GLN A 25 -7.82 -3.21 8.21
N GLN A 26 -8.66 -4.01 7.54
CA GLN A 26 -8.55 -5.47 7.54
C GLN A 26 -7.17 -5.91 7.05
N LEU A 27 -6.77 -5.45 5.86
CA LEU A 27 -5.47 -5.80 5.27
C LEU A 27 -4.31 -5.42 6.20
N HIS A 28 -4.35 -4.23 6.80
CA HIS A 28 -3.29 -3.80 7.71
C HIS A 28 -3.24 -4.65 8.99
N GLY A 29 -4.39 -5.03 9.54
CA GLY A 29 -4.48 -5.94 10.68
C GLY A 29 -3.89 -7.31 10.37
N GLU A 30 -4.35 -7.96 9.31
CA GLU A 30 -3.86 -9.25 8.83
C GLU A 30 -2.34 -9.20 8.56
N ALA A 31 -1.87 -8.15 7.89
CA ALA A 31 -0.46 -7.99 7.57
C ALA A 31 0.41 -7.78 8.82
N ASN A 32 -0.06 -7.00 9.80
CA ASN A 32 0.65 -6.76 11.04
C ASN A 32 0.74 -8.03 11.90
N GLU A 33 -0.34 -8.81 11.97
CA GLU A 33 -0.35 -10.11 12.63
C GLU A 33 0.65 -11.06 11.97
N PHE A 34 0.54 -11.26 10.66
CA PHE A 34 1.44 -12.12 9.90
C PHE A 34 2.91 -11.71 10.07
N LEU A 35 3.24 -10.43 9.87
CA LEU A 35 4.61 -9.94 10.01
C LEU A 35 5.11 -10.02 11.45
N GLY A 36 4.21 -10.01 12.45
CA GLY A 36 4.53 -10.28 13.86
C GLY A 36 5.01 -11.71 14.11
N THR A 37 4.55 -12.67 13.32
CA THR A 37 4.96 -14.09 13.45
C THR A 37 6.35 -14.40 12.90
N LEU A 38 7.00 -13.45 12.23
CA LEU A 38 8.37 -13.61 11.74
C LEU A 38 9.36 -13.49 12.91
N SER A 39 10.43 -14.27 12.90
CA SER A 39 11.64 -13.99 13.69
C SER A 39 12.33 -12.72 13.19
N ASP A 40 13.17 -12.11 14.02
CA ASP A 40 13.95 -10.95 13.59
C ASP A 40 14.88 -11.31 12.43
N ALA A 41 15.46 -12.51 12.44
CA ALA A 41 16.27 -13.02 11.33
C ALA A 41 15.47 -13.12 10.01
N GLU A 42 14.28 -13.74 10.03
CA GLU A 42 13.39 -13.79 8.85
C GLU A 42 13.01 -12.38 8.39
N PHE A 43 12.76 -11.45 9.32
CA PHE A 43 12.33 -10.09 8.99
C PHE A 43 13.39 -9.28 8.23
N PHE A 44 14.68 -9.48 8.52
CA PHE A 44 15.77 -8.75 7.88
C PHE A 44 16.46 -9.52 6.74
N THR A 45 16.19 -10.81 6.57
CA THR A 45 16.85 -11.61 5.53
C THR A 45 16.19 -11.41 4.17
N PRO A 46 16.95 -11.04 3.11
CA PRO A 46 16.45 -11.00 1.75
C PRO A 46 15.93 -12.36 1.29
N GLN A 47 14.82 -12.38 0.53
CA GLN A 47 14.20 -13.62 0.06
C GLN A 47 14.78 -13.99 -1.32
N GLY A 48 16.06 -14.39 -1.33
CA GLY A 48 16.88 -14.56 -2.53
C GLY A 48 17.31 -13.19 -3.09
N GLU A 49 17.15 -12.96 -4.39
CA GLU A 49 17.40 -11.66 -5.03
C GLU A 49 16.28 -10.61 -4.76
N LYS A 50 15.33 -10.93 -3.89
CA LYS A 50 14.16 -10.09 -3.58
C LYS A 50 14.31 -9.46 -2.20
N TRP A 51 13.67 -8.31 -2.05
CA TRP A 51 13.65 -7.58 -0.78
C TRP A 51 13.23 -8.45 0.40
N SER A 52 13.91 -8.22 1.52
CA SER A 52 13.53 -8.71 2.84
C SER A 52 12.15 -8.18 3.25
N PRO A 53 11.46 -8.83 4.21
CA PRO A 53 10.23 -8.29 4.80
C PRO A 53 10.39 -6.84 5.31
N ALA A 54 11.52 -6.52 5.94
CA ALA A 54 11.85 -5.17 6.39
C ALA A 54 11.87 -4.15 5.24
N GLU A 55 12.49 -4.50 4.12
CA GLU A 55 12.55 -3.66 2.91
C GLU A 55 11.18 -3.49 2.26
N GLN A 56 10.36 -4.54 2.22
CA GLN A 56 8.98 -4.48 1.74
C GLN A 56 8.15 -3.50 2.58
N VAL A 57 8.21 -3.59 3.91
CA VAL A 57 7.50 -2.69 4.83
C VAL A 57 8.00 -1.25 4.69
N ARG A 58 9.31 -1.04 4.56
CA ARG A 58 9.90 0.29 4.33
C ARG A 58 9.46 0.89 2.99
N HIS A 59 9.38 0.08 1.94
CA HIS A 59 8.86 0.50 0.65
C HIS A 59 7.39 0.95 0.74
N LEU A 60 6.53 0.13 1.35
CA LEU A 60 5.12 0.44 1.57
C LEU A 60 4.94 1.73 2.38
N THR A 61 5.70 1.87 3.48
CA THR A 61 5.69 3.09 4.30
C THR A 61 6.04 4.32 3.47
N LYS A 62 7.09 4.21 2.63
CA LYS A 62 7.57 5.30 1.78
C LYS A 62 6.58 5.69 0.68
N SER A 63 5.84 4.73 0.11
CA SER A 63 4.85 4.98 -0.95
C SER A 63 3.51 5.51 -0.40
N VAL A 64 3.08 5.05 0.79
CA VAL A 64 1.82 5.48 1.41
C VAL A 64 1.92 6.89 2.01
N ARG A 65 3.06 7.24 2.62
CA ARG A 65 3.24 8.53 3.30
C ARG A 65 2.88 9.76 2.45
N PRO A 66 3.30 9.91 1.18
CA PRO A 66 2.89 11.05 0.37
C PRO A 66 1.39 11.08 0.07
N VAL A 67 0.72 9.93 -0.07
CA VAL A 67 -0.74 9.86 -0.28
C VAL A 67 -1.46 10.39 0.98
N ALA A 68 -1.06 9.93 2.16
CA ALA A 68 -1.62 10.40 3.43
C ALA A 68 -1.42 11.92 3.61
N LYS A 69 -0.25 12.45 3.24
CA LYS A 69 0.01 13.90 3.28
C LYS A 69 -0.85 14.67 2.28
N ALA A 70 -0.98 14.16 1.05
CA ALA A 70 -1.76 14.82 0.02
C ALA A 70 -3.24 14.92 0.39
N LEU A 71 -3.82 13.87 0.99
CA LEU A 71 -5.20 13.87 1.48
C LEU A 71 -5.48 14.87 2.60
N ARG A 72 -4.44 15.42 3.25
CA ARG A 72 -4.56 16.47 4.28
C ARG A 72 -4.41 17.89 3.72
N LEU A 73 -4.05 18.03 2.45
CA LEU A 73 -3.96 19.35 1.82
C LEU A 73 -5.37 19.95 1.64
N PRO A 74 -5.50 21.29 1.69
CA PRO A 74 -6.73 21.95 1.27
C PRO A 74 -7.12 21.53 -0.15
N ARG A 75 -8.40 21.28 -0.39
CA ARG A 75 -8.90 20.80 -1.69
C ARG A 75 -8.52 21.73 -2.86
N LEU A 76 -8.53 23.03 -2.62
CA LEU A 76 -8.11 24.02 -3.62
C LEU A 76 -6.64 23.84 -4.01
N ALA A 77 -5.76 23.56 -3.03
CA ALA A 77 -4.34 23.29 -3.30
C ALA A 77 -4.16 22.03 -4.15
N LEU A 78 -4.92 20.96 -3.88
CA LEU A 78 -4.90 19.75 -4.71
C LEU A 78 -5.33 20.02 -6.16
N ALA A 79 -6.41 20.81 -6.35
CA ALA A 79 -6.86 21.19 -7.67
C ALA A 79 -5.81 22.01 -8.44
N LEU A 80 -5.14 22.95 -7.78
CA LEU A 80 -4.10 23.77 -8.41
C LEU A 80 -2.84 22.96 -8.76
N LEU A 81 -2.39 22.09 -7.85
CA LEU A 81 -1.16 21.30 -8.04
C LEU A 81 -1.34 20.15 -9.03
N PHE A 82 -2.49 19.47 -8.99
CA PHE A 82 -2.66 18.19 -9.67
C PHE A 82 -3.85 18.14 -10.63
N GLY A 83 -4.69 19.18 -10.60
CA GLY A 83 -5.89 19.27 -11.42
C GLY A 83 -7.08 18.52 -10.83
N VAL A 84 -8.18 18.58 -11.57
CA VAL A 84 -9.43 17.89 -11.25
C VAL A 84 -9.77 16.84 -12.29
N HIS A 85 -10.47 15.81 -11.85
CA HIS A 85 -11.07 14.77 -12.66
C HIS A 85 -12.49 15.18 -13.05
N ARG A 86 -12.86 14.89 -14.30
CA ARG A 86 -14.13 15.31 -14.92
C ARG A 86 -14.85 14.14 -15.61
N VAL A 87 -14.28 12.94 -15.52
CA VAL A 87 -14.86 11.70 -16.05
C VAL A 87 -15.08 10.74 -14.88
N ALA A 88 -15.75 9.62 -15.12
CA ALA A 88 -15.90 8.60 -14.10
C ALA A 88 -14.54 8.00 -13.73
N SER A 89 -14.31 7.78 -12.43
CA SER A 89 -13.14 7.01 -11.97
C SER A 89 -13.26 5.56 -12.42
N HIS A 90 -12.13 4.93 -12.68
CA HIS A 90 -12.03 3.49 -12.89
C HIS A 90 -12.45 2.71 -11.63
N SER A 91 -13.00 1.51 -11.85
CA SER A 91 -13.27 0.52 -10.80
C SER A 91 -11.97 0.01 -10.17
N PHE A 92 -12.10 -0.58 -8.98
CA PHE A 92 -10.96 -1.23 -8.32
C PHE A 92 -10.32 -2.31 -9.20
N THR A 93 -11.13 -3.15 -9.86
CA THR A 93 -10.63 -4.22 -10.75
C THR A 93 -9.88 -3.69 -11.97
N GLU A 94 -10.27 -2.55 -12.52
CA GLU A 94 -9.52 -1.90 -13.61
C GLU A 94 -8.17 -1.38 -13.12
N ILE A 95 -8.12 -0.72 -11.96
CA ILE A 95 -6.87 -0.23 -11.37
C ILE A 95 -5.92 -1.38 -11.04
N GLU A 96 -6.45 -2.47 -10.48
CA GLU A 96 -5.69 -3.71 -10.26
C GLU A 96 -5.12 -4.25 -11.58
N ALA A 97 -5.96 -4.39 -12.62
CA ALA A 97 -5.53 -4.92 -13.92
C ALA A 97 -4.47 -4.03 -14.57
N PHE A 98 -4.63 -2.70 -14.52
CA PHE A 98 -3.63 -1.77 -15.05
C PHE A 98 -2.30 -1.92 -14.33
N TYR A 99 -2.30 -1.99 -13.00
CA TYR A 99 -1.06 -2.14 -12.26
C TYR A 99 -0.39 -3.49 -12.51
N GLN A 100 -1.15 -4.59 -12.54
CA GLN A 100 -0.63 -5.91 -12.93
C GLN A 100 -0.01 -5.90 -14.33
N GLY A 101 -0.64 -5.22 -15.28
CA GLY A 101 -0.10 -5.01 -16.62
C GLY A 101 1.26 -4.32 -16.59
N ARG A 102 1.41 -3.28 -15.77
CA ARG A 102 2.69 -2.56 -15.61
C ARG A 102 3.77 -3.41 -14.93
N LEU A 103 3.42 -4.24 -13.94
CA LEU A 103 4.36 -5.17 -13.32
C LEU A 103 5.00 -6.13 -14.35
N LYS A 104 4.23 -6.59 -15.33
CA LYS A 104 4.73 -7.46 -16.41
C LYS A 104 5.74 -6.78 -17.33
N THR A 105 5.76 -5.45 -17.38
CA THR A 105 6.74 -4.69 -18.20
C THR A 105 8.01 -4.34 -17.43
N GLY A 106 8.23 -4.92 -16.24
CA GLY A 106 9.47 -4.72 -15.47
C GLY A 106 9.60 -3.36 -14.78
N VAL A 107 8.48 -2.69 -14.48
CA VAL A 107 8.51 -1.42 -13.72
C VAL A 107 9.18 -1.62 -12.35
N THR A 108 9.99 -0.65 -11.95
CA THR A 108 10.69 -0.67 -10.66
C THR A 108 10.10 0.38 -9.71
N ALA A 109 10.38 0.26 -8.41
CA ALA A 109 9.91 1.22 -7.42
C ALA A 109 10.58 2.61 -7.53
N GLY A 110 11.64 2.76 -8.33
CA GLY A 110 12.37 4.00 -8.54
C GLY A 110 12.71 4.69 -7.21
N LYS A 111 12.34 5.98 -7.08
CA LYS A 111 12.57 6.76 -5.85
C LYS A 111 11.90 6.20 -4.60
N PHE A 112 10.94 5.28 -4.72
CA PHE A 112 10.26 4.63 -3.60
C PHE A 112 10.94 3.34 -3.17
N ALA A 113 12.00 2.89 -3.85
CA ALA A 113 12.82 1.79 -3.36
C ALA A 113 13.36 2.11 -1.95
N PRO A 114 13.41 1.11 -1.06
CA PRO A 114 14.06 1.27 0.24
C PRO A 114 15.56 1.50 0.01
N SER A 115 16.18 2.39 0.81
CA SER A 115 17.63 2.52 0.77
C SER A 115 18.28 1.26 1.35
N SER A 116 19.42 0.83 0.80
CA SER A 116 20.25 -0.18 1.43
C SER A 116 20.64 0.28 2.84
N GLN A 117 20.65 -0.65 3.80
CA GLN A 117 21.06 -0.42 5.18
C GLN A 117 21.94 -1.61 5.61
N PRO A 118 23.00 -1.39 6.40
CA PRO A 118 23.74 -2.49 7.01
C PRO A 118 22.83 -3.28 7.95
N ALA A 119 23.29 -4.48 8.34
CA ALA A 119 22.63 -5.24 9.40
C ALA A 119 22.54 -4.37 10.67
N PRO A 120 21.38 -4.30 11.33
CA PRO A 120 21.25 -3.51 12.55
C PRO A 120 21.97 -4.18 13.72
N ASP A 121 22.63 -3.39 14.56
CA ASP A 121 23.27 -3.86 15.79
C ASP A 121 22.24 -4.46 16.77
N ASP A 122 21.03 -3.88 16.81
CA ASP A 122 19.86 -4.42 17.51
C ASP A 122 18.70 -4.65 16.52
N PRO A 123 18.57 -5.88 15.98
CA PRO A 123 17.49 -6.23 15.06
C PRO A 123 16.10 -6.02 15.66
N ARG A 124 15.91 -6.32 16.96
CA ARG A 124 14.61 -6.21 17.61
C ARG A 124 14.15 -4.76 17.71
N ALA A 125 15.02 -3.87 18.21
CA ALA A 125 14.73 -2.45 18.27
C ALA A 125 14.48 -1.88 16.87
N ARG A 126 15.32 -2.25 15.89
CA ARG A 126 15.17 -1.76 14.52
C ARG A 126 13.86 -2.21 13.87
N ARG A 127 13.44 -3.45 14.10
CA ARG A 127 12.14 -3.97 13.64
C ARG A 127 11.00 -3.20 14.28
N GLY A 128 11.06 -2.95 15.59
CA GLY A 128 10.11 -2.11 16.31
C GLY A 128 9.90 -0.75 15.64
N GLU A 129 10.99 -0.04 15.32
CA GLU A 129 10.91 1.25 14.62
C GLU A 129 10.27 1.17 13.23
N ILE A 130 10.62 0.15 12.45
CA ILE A 130 10.09 -0.04 11.09
C ILE A 130 8.58 -0.29 11.15
N MET A 131 8.16 -1.20 12.04
CA MET A 131 6.75 -1.55 12.23
C MET A 131 5.94 -0.38 12.80
N GLN A 132 6.50 0.37 13.76
CA GLN A 132 5.86 1.56 14.31
C GLN A 132 5.61 2.62 13.24
N ARG A 133 6.63 2.97 12.44
CA ARG A 133 6.49 3.95 11.34
C ARG A 133 5.45 3.52 10.32
N TRP A 134 5.38 2.21 10.04
CA TRP A 134 4.39 1.66 9.13
C TRP A 134 2.97 1.79 9.68
N GLN A 135 2.74 1.43 10.95
CA GLN A 135 1.45 1.59 11.64
C GLN A 135 1.01 3.06 11.69
N GLU A 136 1.90 3.97 12.08
CA GLU A 136 1.63 5.41 12.11
C GLU A 136 1.23 5.94 10.73
N THR A 137 1.91 5.48 9.68
CA THR A 137 1.62 5.87 8.29
C THR A 137 0.24 5.38 7.84
N HIS A 138 -0.17 4.16 8.21
CA HIS A 138 -1.52 3.66 7.90
C HIS A 138 -2.61 4.36 8.71
N ARG A 139 -2.39 4.61 10.00
CA ARG A 139 -3.33 5.41 10.82
C ARG A 139 -3.53 6.80 10.24
N ALA A 140 -2.45 7.47 9.84
CA ALA A 140 -2.51 8.78 9.19
C ALA A 140 -3.27 8.73 7.86
N LEU A 141 -3.06 7.69 7.05
CA LEU A 141 -3.81 7.49 5.80
C LEU A 141 -5.32 7.31 6.08
N GLN A 142 -5.68 6.39 6.96
CA GLN A 142 -7.09 6.08 7.27
C GLN A 142 -7.82 7.29 7.86
N TYR A 143 -7.17 7.99 8.80
CA TYR A 143 -7.72 9.24 9.35
C TYR A 143 -7.94 10.29 8.26
N ALA A 144 -6.96 10.46 7.36
CA ALA A 144 -7.10 11.41 6.26
C ALA A 144 -8.25 11.01 5.32
N ILE A 145 -8.41 9.73 4.96
CA ILE A 145 -9.52 9.27 4.09
C ILE A 145 -10.88 9.53 4.74
N ALA A 146 -11.02 9.29 6.04
CA ALA A 146 -12.28 9.40 6.76
C ALA A 146 -12.89 10.82 6.74
N THR A 147 -12.10 11.86 6.44
CA THR A 147 -12.59 13.24 6.34
C THR A 147 -13.06 13.63 4.93
N TRP A 148 -12.91 12.75 3.93
CA TRP A 148 -13.29 13.06 2.55
C TRP A 148 -14.75 12.69 2.27
N PRO A 149 -15.54 13.58 1.64
CA PRO A 149 -16.83 13.24 1.05
C PRO A 149 -16.66 12.27 -0.12
N GLU A 150 -17.65 11.40 -0.32
CA GLU A 150 -17.62 10.36 -1.35
C GLU A 150 -17.32 10.91 -2.75
N ALA A 151 -18.12 11.87 -3.23
CA ALA A 151 -17.96 12.47 -4.55
C ALA A 151 -16.65 13.25 -4.73
N ALA A 152 -16.00 13.66 -3.63
CA ALA A 152 -14.72 14.35 -3.72
C ALA A 152 -13.57 13.38 -4.03
N LEU A 153 -13.70 12.10 -3.71
CA LEU A 153 -12.67 11.10 -4.05
C LEU A 153 -12.54 10.91 -5.56
N ASP A 154 -13.62 11.10 -6.30
CA ASP A 154 -13.65 11.01 -7.75
C ASP A 154 -13.24 12.30 -8.45
N ARG A 155 -13.17 13.42 -7.73
CA ARG A 155 -12.95 14.75 -8.33
C ARG A 155 -11.50 15.22 -8.30
N TYR A 156 -10.73 14.91 -7.26
CA TYR A 156 -9.35 15.40 -7.15
C TYR A 156 -8.37 14.32 -7.60
N ARG A 157 -7.19 14.73 -8.08
CA ARG A 157 -6.20 13.80 -8.64
C ARG A 157 -4.88 13.84 -7.88
N LEU A 158 -4.12 12.76 -8.02
CA LEU A 158 -2.72 12.67 -7.62
C LEU A 158 -1.89 12.02 -8.74
N PRO A 159 -0.63 12.46 -8.93
CA PRO A 159 0.27 11.79 -9.85
C PRO A 159 0.75 10.46 -9.25
N HIS A 160 0.59 9.38 -10.01
CA HIS A 160 1.17 8.07 -9.73
C HIS A 160 2.42 7.84 -10.62
N PRO A 161 3.54 7.32 -10.07
CA PRO A 161 4.79 7.17 -10.85
C PRO A 161 4.68 6.27 -12.08
N VAL A 162 3.77 5.28 -12.05
CA VAL A 162 3.67 4.24 -13.08
C VAL A 162 2.34 4.26 -13.84
N LEU A 163 1.29 4.82 -13.22
CA LEU A 163 -0.11 4.77 -13.72
C LEU A 163 -0.60 6.14 -14.19
N GLY A 164 0.26 7.17 -14.19
CA GLY A 164 -0.15 8.52 -14.56
C GLY A 164 -1.02 9.18 -13.50
N LYS A 165 -1.91 10.09 -13.90
CA LYS A 165 -2.77 10.83 -12.96
C LYS A 165 -4.00 10.00 -12.62
N LEU A 166 -4.16 9.68 -11.33
CA LEU A 166 -5.30 8.95 -10.79
C LEU A 166 -6.22 9.89 -10.01
N SER A 167 -7.53 9.62 -9.96
CA SER A 167 -8.41 10.20 -8.95
C SER A 167 -7.96 9.78 -7.53
N LEU A 168 -8.44 10.44 -6.48
CA LEU A 168 -8.13 10.01 -5.12
C LEU A 168 -8.66 8.59 -4.86
N ARG A 169 -9.86 8.26 -5.37
CA ARG A 169 -10.42 6.91 -5.26
C ARG A 169 -9.51 5.87 -5.90
N GLU A 170 -9.08 6.11 -7.13
CA GLU A 170 -8.18 5.22 -7.87
C GLU A 170 -6.81 5.09 -7.19
N MET A 171 -6.27 6.18 -6.64
CA MET A 171 -5.03 6.15 -5.86
C MET A 171 -5.19 5.29 -4.60
N LEU A 172 -6.35 5.33 -3.95
CA LEU A 172 -6.65 4.50 -2.79
C LEU A 172 -6.86 3.02 -3.15
N PHE A 173 -7.50 2.73 -4.29
CA PHE A 173 -7.58 1.38 -4.86
C PHE A 173 -6.20 0.81 -5.14
N PHE A 174 -5.35 1.59 -5.82
CA PHE A 174 -3.96 1.21 -6.03
C PHE A 174 -3.25 0.97 -4.71
N THR A 175 -3.40 1.88 -3.72
CA THR A 175 -2.75 1.76 -2.41
C THR A 175 -3.15 0.46 -1.72
N LEU A 176 -4.44 0.10 -1.73
CA LEU A 176 -4.95 -1.15 -1.16
C LEU A 176 -4.32 -2.37 -1.86
N TYR A 177 -4.43 -2.45 -3.19
CA TYR A 177 -3.89 -3.57 -3.95
C TYR A 177 -2.37 -3.70 -3.80
N HIS A 178 -1.65 -2.58 -3.86
CA HIS A 178 -0.20 -2.53 -3.73
C HIS A 178 0.27 -3.08 -2.38
N ASN A 179 -0.37 -2.69 -1.28
CA ASN A 179 -0.04 -3.21 0.04
C ASN A 179 -0.28 -4.73 0.11
N ALA A 180 -1.42 -5.20 -0.40
CA ALA A 180 -1.73 -6.63 -0.44
C ALA A 180 -0.72 -7.42 -1.28
N HIS A 181 -0.35 -6.89 -2.45
CA HIS A 181 0.63 -7.49 -3.34
C HIS A 181 1.98 -7.71 -2.64
N HIS A 182 2.49 -6.69 -1.95
CA HIS A 182 3.78 -6.76 -1.24
C HIS A 182 3.74 -7.69 -0.01
N VAL A 183 2.65 -7.71 0.75
CA VAL A 183 2.54 -8.62 1.91
C VAL A 183 2.37 -10.07 1.46
N ARG A 184 1.55 -10.33 0.42
CA ARG A 184 1.44 -11.66 -0.20
C ARG A 184 2.79 -12.17 -0.70
N GLN A 185 3.59 -11.28 -1.29
CA GLN A 185 4.95 -11.61 -1.73
C GLN A 185 5.85 -12.12 -0.60
N VAL A 186 5.73 -11.55 0.61
CA VAL A 186 6.48 -12.02 1.78
C VAL A 186 5.94 -13.39 2.24
N TYR A 187 4.62 -13.50 2.35
CA TYR A 187 3.94 -14.71 2.77
C TYR A 187 4.23 -15.92 1.87
N GLU A 188 4.07 -15.78 0.56
CA GLU A 188 4.31 -16.86 -0.39
C GLU A 188 5.77 -17.32 -0.42
N ARG A 189 6.71 -16.43 -0.13
CA ARG A 189 8.13 -16.78 -0.06
C ARG A 189 8.49 -17.48 1.25
N ARG A 190 7.89 -17.06 2.37
CA ARG A 190 8.04 -17.78 3.66
C ARG A 190 7.52 -19.22 3.58
N LYS A 191 6.45 -19.47 2.81
CA LYS A 191 5.93 -20.84 2.62
C LYS A 191 6.85 -21.75 1.80
N ARG A 192 7.81 -21.17 1.08
CA ARG A 192 8.72 -21.89 0.17
C ARG A 192 10.13 -22.07 0.76
N SER A 193 10.44 -21.36 1.85
CA SER A 193 11.67 -21.48 2.63
C SER A 193 11.51 -22.55 3.70
#